data_AF-G3MHI8-F1
#
_entry.id   AF-G3MHI8-F1
#
_cell.length_a   1.000
_cell.length_b   1.000
_cell.length_c   1.000
_cell.angle_alpha   90.00
_cell.angle_beta   90.00
_cell.angle_gamma   90.00
#
_symmetry.space_group_name_H-M   'P 1'
#
loop_
_entity.id
_entity.type
_entity.pdbx_description
1 polymer ?
#
loop_
_entity_poly.entity_id
_entity_poly.type
_entity_poly.pdbx_seq_one_letter_code
_entity_poly.pdbx_strand_id
1 'polypeptide(L)'
;VSIRQIYESETKLRLQKVLELPDIDVVCDVPVISSNSLLSQFDVAVWDSDIEKKVARLPAVTYVAGYCAHAAVKKLLCQSCKENLIMDDTEMDIARNVLISSMTRGGLKFPRELVVNAVLTTEIVLDKLRSPRFAKQFFALPKQKEVLVALVHGIINDNDDLDVCVNGHTPQQVIHYILSAAANTLLNNLCKAANNKLASDKLSATKAKRKLATVKS
;
A
#
# COMPACT_ATOMS: atom_id res chain seq x y z
N VAL A 1 -19.66 -21.77 16.48
CA VAL A 1 -18.84 -20.53 16.36
C VAL A 1 -17.89 -20.48 17.54
N SER A 2 -16.58 -20.36 17.30
CA SER A 2 -15.57 -20.44 18.37
C SER A 2 -15.56 -19.17 19.22
N ILE A 3 -15.38 -19.30 20.55
CA ILE A 3 -15.24 -18.18 21.51
C ILE A 3 -14.16 -17.18 21.06
N ARG A 4 -13.12 -17.65 20.36
CA ARG A 4 -12.07 -16.81 19.80
C ARG A 4 -12.54 -15.93 18.65
N GLN A 5 -13.44 -16.45 17.79
CA GLN A 5 -14.04 -15.68 16.69
C GLN A 5 -14.99 -14.60 17.22
N ILE A 6 -15.69 -14.89 18.32
CA ILE A 6 -16.56 -13.91 18.99
C ILE A 6 -15.71 -12.78 19.57
N TYR A 7 -14.63 -13.09 20.29
CA TYR A 7 -13.75 -12.07 20.89
C TYR A 7 -13.05 -11.18 19.86
N GLU A 8 -12.58 -11.75 18.75
CA GLU A 8 -11.96 -11.01 17.64
C GLU A 8 -12.98 -10.15 16.86
N SER A 9 -14.25 -10.57 16.83
CA SER A 9 -15.34 -9.78 16.25
C SER A 9 -15.74 -8.62 17.17
N GLU A 10 -15.82 -8.84 18.48
CA GLU A 10 -16.18 -7.81 19.47
C GLU A 10 -15.11 -6.72 19.63
N THR A 11 -13.82 -7.07 19.53
CA THR A 11 -12.75 -6.06 19.58
C THR A 11 -12.65 -5.22 18.29
N LYS A 12 -12.98 -5.78 17.13
CA LYS A 12 -13.09 -5.01 15.88
C LYS A 12 -14.31 -4.08 15.86
N LEU A 13 -15.41 -4.48 16.51
CA LEU A 13 -16.65 -3.70 16.57
C LEU A 13 -16.60 -2.48 17.51
N ARG A 14 -15.61 -2.38 18.41
CA ARG A 14 -15.56 -1.29 19.42
C ARG A 14 -14.70 -0.08 19.06
N LEU A 15 -13.88 -0.12 18.02
CA LEU A 15 -13.07 1.04 17.61
C LEU A 15 -13.76 1.97 16.60
N GLN A 16 -14.74 1.45 15.84
CA GLN A 16 -15.54 2.27 14.91
C GLN A 16 -16.59 3.14 15.62
N LYS A 17 -16.97 2.82 16.87
CA LYS A 17 -17.96 3.58 17.64
C LYS A 17 -17.39 4.79 18.42
N VAL A 18 -16.08 5.04 18.34
CA VAL A 18 -15.41 6.12 19.10
C VAL A 18 -14.96 7.29 18.21
N LEU A 19 -15.06 7.14 16.89
CA LEU A 19 -14.81 8.22 15.95
C LEU A 19 -16.14 8.58 15.28
N GLU A 20 -16.77 9.64 15.78
CA GLU A 20 -17.77 10.37 15.00
C GLU A 20 -17.03 10.99 13.80
N LEU A 21 -17.06 10.27 12.67
CA LEU A 21 -16.61 10.80 11.39
C LEU A 21 -17.80 11.52 10.76
N PRO A 22 -17.65 12.75 10.27
CA PRO A 22 -18.70 13.41 9.50
C PRO A 22 -19.09 12.55 8.30
N ASP A 23 -20.39 12.45 8.02
CA ASP A 23 -20.89 11.84 6.79
C ASP A 23 -20.36 12.63 5.59
N ILE A 24 -19.40 12.04 4.88
CA ILE A 24 -18.94 12.55 3.59
C ILE A 24 -19.74 11.81 2.53
N ASP A 25 -20.70 12.51 1.94
CA ASP A 25 -21.42 12.06 0.75
C ASP A 25 -20.42 11.61 -0.32
N VAL A 26 -20.46 10.32 -0.67
CA VAL A 26 -19.66 9.75 -1.75
C VAL A 26 -20.32 10.15 -3.07
N VAL A 27 -19.98 11.34 -3.56
CA VAL A 27 -20.20 11.70 -4.95
C VAL A 27 -19.00 11.22 -5.76
N CYS A 28 -19.27 10.31 -6.69
CA CYS A 28 -18.33 9.89 -7.73
C CYS A 28 -18.04 11.05 -8.67
N ASP A 29 -17.04 11.86 -8.33
CA ASP A 29 -16.31 12.66 -9.31
C ASP A 29 -14.83 12.39 -9.07
N VAL A 30 -14.11 11.98 -10.11
CA VAL A 30 -12.65 11.90 -10.09
C VAL A 30 -12.16 13.34 -9.91
N PRO A 31 -11.69 13.75 -8.72
CA PRO A 31 -11.26 15.11 -8.55
C PRO A 31 -9.87 15.14 -9.17
N VAL A 32 -9.78 15.76 -10.34
CA VAL A 32 -8.53 16.36 -10.80
C VAL A 32 -8.22 17.45 -9.78
N ILE A 33 -7.51 17.08 -8.72
CA ILE A 33 -6.89 18.04 -7.81
C ILE A 33 -6.11 19.00 -8.71
N SER A 34 -6.22 20.31 -8.48
CA SER A 34 -5.28 21.28 -9.05
C SER A 34 -3.87 20.96 -8.52
N SER A 35 -3.22 19.99 -9.17
CA SER A 35 -2.17 19.15 -8.59
C SER A 35 -0.78 19.75 -8.71
N ASN A 36 -0.55 20.66 -9.67
CA ASN A 36 0.80 21.03 -10.05
C ASN A 36 1.55 21.82 -8.96
N SER A 37 0.86 22.62 -8.12
CA SER A 37 1.52 23.38 -7.03
C SER A 37 1.79 22.55 -5.77
N LEU A 38 1.02 21.47 -5.53
CA LEU A 38 1.25 20.56 -4.41
C LEU A 38 2.31 19.50 -4.75
N LEU A 39 2.34 19.05 -6.00
CA LEU A 39 3.35 18.08 -6.47
C LEU A 39 4.74 18.73 -6.59
N SER A 40 4.84 19.99 -7.01
CA SER A 40 6.12 20.71 -7.10
C SER A 40 6.81 20.95 -5.75
N GLN A 41 6.11 20.75 -4.63
CA GLN A 41 6.72 20.81 -3.29
C GLN A 41 7.58 19.59 -2.98
N PHE A 42 7.35 18.47 -3.68
CA PHE A 42 8.02 17.21 -3.46
C PHE A 42 8.91 16.88 -4.67
N ASP A 43 10.16 17.32 -4.60
CA ASP A 43 11.21 16.92 -5.54
C ASP A 43 11.69 15.49 -5.22
N VAL A 44 10.95 14.50 -5.74
CA VAL A 44 11.18 13.07 -5.50
C VAL A 44 11.40 12.35 -6.82
N ALA A 45 12.64 11.98 -7.10
CA ALA A 45 13.01 11.03 -8.14
C ALA A 45 13.24 9.63 -7.55
N VAL A 46 13.24 8.57 -8.36
CA VAL A 46 13.61 7.20 -7.96
C VAL A 46 14.87 6.80 -8.72
N TRP A 47 15.87 6.30 -8.00
CA TRP A 47 17.17 5.91 -8.57
C TRP A 47 17.42 4.42 -8.33
N ASP A 48 18.32 3.82 -9.10
CA ASP A 48 18.69 2.41 -8.96
C ASP A 48 19.17 2.07 -7.54
N SER A 49 19.91 2.98 -6.91
CA SER A 49 20.36 2.83 -5.52
C SER A 49 19.21 2.74 -4.50
N ASP A 50 18.01 3.23 -4.83
CA ASP A 50 16.82 3.07 -3.99
C ASP A 50 16.22 1.67 -4.15
N ILE A 51 16.25 1.13 -5.37
CA ILE A 51 15.79 -0.23 -5.70
C ILE A 51 16.69 -1.26 -5.02
N GLU A 52 18.02 -1.07 -5.06
CA GLU A 52 19.00 -1.95 -4.41
C GLU A 52 18.75 -2.09 -2.90
N LYS A 53 18.41 -0.98 -2.22
CA LYS A 53 18.05 -0.99 -0.79
C LYS A 53 16.79 -1.79 -0.48
N LYS A 54 15.97 -2.08 -1.49
CA LYS A 54 14.69 -2.80 -1.38
C LYS A 54 14.77 -4.27 -1.76
N VAL A 55 15.91 -4.77 -2.24
CA VAL A 55 16.08 -6.17 -2.67
C VAL A 55 15.62 -7.16 -1.59
N ALA A 56 16.03 -6.96 -0.33
CA ALA A 56 15.62 -7.82 0.78
C ALA A 56 14.10 -7.80 1.08
N ARG A 57 13.39 -6.77 0.63
CA ARG A 57 11.95 -6.59 0.81
C ARG A 57 11.13 -7.02 -0.42
N LEU A 58 11.76 -7.35 -1.54
CA LEU A 58 11.08 -7.73 -2.77
C LEU A 58 10.01 -8.82 -2.56
N PRO A 59 10.24 -9.91 -1.79
CA PRO A 59 9.19 -10.91 -1.58
C PRO A 59 7.91 -10.34 -0.95
N ALA A 60 8.07 -9.42 0.02
CA ALA A 60 6.95 -8.75 0.67
C ALA A 60 6.27 -7.74 -0.27
N VAL A 61 7.05 -7.02 -1.07
CA VAL A 61 6.54 -6.10 -2.10
C VAL A 61 5.73 -6.87 -3.15
N THR A 62 6.24 -7.98 -3.65
CA THR A 62 5.54 -8.82 -4.63
C THR A 62 4.26 -9.42 -4.05
N TYR A 63 4.25 -9.81 -2.77
CA TYR A 63 3.01 -10.22 -2.11
C TYR A 63 1.96 -9.09 -2.09
N VAL A 64 2.38 -7.87 -1.73
CA VAL A 64 1.49 -6.69 -1.74
C VAL A 64 1.04 -6.37 -3.18
N ALA A 65 1.92 -6.53 -4.17
CA ALA A 65 1.60 -6.32 -5.57
C ALA A 65 0.52 -7.29 -6.06
N GLY A 66 0.56 -8.57 -5.68
CA GLY A 66 -0.50 -9.54 -5.99
C GLY A 66 -1.86 -9.11 -5.42
N TYR A 67 -1.87 -8.58 -4.19
CA TYR A 67 -3.09 -8.01 -3.61
C TYR A 67 -3.58 -6.77 -4.37
N CYS A 68 -2.67 -5.89 -4.79
CA CYS A 68 -3.00 -4.68 -5.55
C CYS A 68 -3.53 -5.01 -6.95
N ALA A 69 -2.93 -5.98 -7.66
CA ALA A 69 -3.44 -6.49 -8.93
C ALA A 69 -4.86 -7.04 -8.77
N HIS A 70 -5.10 -7.89 -7.77
CA HIS A 70 -6.42 -8.42 -7.49
C HIS A 70 -7.45 -7.31 -7.19
N ALA A 71 -7.06 -6.30 -6.41
CA ALA A 71 -7.92 -5.15 -6.12
C ALA A 71 -8.25 -4.33 -7.38
N ALA A 72 -7.27 -4.11 -8.27
CA ALA A 72 -7.47 -3.41 -9.53
C ALA A 72 -8.39 -4.18 -10.47
N VAL A 73 -8.17 -5.49 -10.63
CA VAL A 73 -9.03 -6.37 -11.45
C VAL A 73 -10.47 -6.36 -10.93
N LYS A 74 -10.67 -6.40 -9.60
CA LYS A 74 -12.01 -6.31 -9.01
C LYS A 74 -12.71 -4.97 -9.29
N LYS A 75 -11.95 -3.89 -9.47
CA LYS A 75 -12.50 -2.56 -9.82
C LYS A 75 -12.79 -2.42 -11.31
N LEU A 76 -11.90 -2.92 -12.16
CA LEU A 76 -12.02 -2.85 -13.62
C LEU A 76 -13.01 -3.86 -14.19
N LEU A 77 -13.23 -5.00 -13.51
CA LEU A 77 -14.07 -6.11 -13.97
C LEU A 77 -13.75 -6.54 -15.42
N CYS A 78 -12.47 -6.49 -15.79
CA CYS A 78 -11.99 -6.69 -17.16
C CYS A 78 -11.02 -7.87 -17.22
N GLN A 79 -11.38 -8.89 -18.02
CA GLN A 79 -10.56 -10.09 -18.19
C GLN A 79 -9.25 -9.80 -18.94
N SER A 80 -9.27 -8.93 -19.96
CA SER A 80 -8.04 -8.49 -20.66
C SER A 80 -7.09 -7.74 -19.71
N CYS A 81 -7.59 -6.85 -18.85
CA CYS A 81 -6.75 -6.21 -17.83
C CYS A 81 -6.22 -7.23 -16.83
N LYS A 82 -7.00 -8.25 -16.47
CA LYS A 82 -6.54 -9.30 -15.56
C LYS A 82 -5.33 -10.05 -16.13
N GLU A 83 -5.37 -10.43 -17.40
CA GLU A 83 -4.26 -11.09 -18.10
C GLU A 83 -3.00 -10.22 -18.15
N ASN A 84 -3.16 -8.90 -18.30
CA ASN A 84 -2.05 -7.94 -18.29
C ASN A 84 -1.52 -7.60 -16.88
N LEU A 85 -2.20 -7.99 -15.82
CA LEU A 85 -1.79 -7.67 -14.44
C LEU A 85 -1.33 -8.89 -13.65
N ILE A 86 -1.77 -10.07 -14.05
CA ILE A 86 -1.62 -11.31 -13.30
C ILE A 86 -1.13 -12.39 -14.27
N MET A 87 -0.06 -13.09 -13.89
CA MET A 87 0.43 -14.26 -14.60
C MET A 87 -0.49 -15.45 -14.35
N ASP A 88 -0.71 -16.26 -15.39
CA ASP A 88 -1.35 -17.55 -15.24
C ASP A 88 -0.35 -18.61 -14.75
N ASP A 89 -0.87 -19.68 -14.15
CA ASP A 89 -0.06 -20.70 -13.46
C ASP A 89 0.94 -21.40 -14.40
N THR A 90 0.68 -21.38 -15.71
CA THR A 90 1.57 -21.92 -16.76
C THR A 90 2.77 -21.03 -17.09
N GLU A 91 2.69 -19.72 -16.81
CA GLU A 91 3.76 -18.76 -17.07
C GLU A 91 4.76 -18.66 -15.90
N MET A 92 4.47 -19.33 -14.79
CA MET A 92 5.25 -19.22 -13.57
C MET A 92 6.47 -20.14 -13.55
N ASP A 93 7.67 -19.54 -13.53
CA ASP A 93 8.87 -20.25 -13.08
C ASP A 93 8.87 -20.37 -11.55
N ILE A 94 8.45 -21.55 -11.06
CA ILE A 94 8.34 -21.88 -9.63
C ILE A 94 9.69 -21.74 -8.93
N ALA A 95 10.81 -21.99 -9.61
CA ALA A 95 12.15 -21.97 -9.00
C ALA A 95 12.60 -20.56 -8.59
N ARG A 96 12.17 -19.52 -9.32
CA ARG A 96 12.49 -18.10 -9.01
C ARG A 96 11.55 -17.49 -7.96
N ASN A 97 10.42 -18.15 -7.68
CA ASN A 97 9.29 -17.57 -6.96
C ASN A 97 8.91 -18.32 -5.67
N VAL A 98 9.79 -19.20 -5.18
CA VAL A 98 9.56 -20.10 -4.05
C VAL A 98 9.03 -19.37 -2.81
N LEU A 99 9.61 -18.21 -2.46
CA LEU A 99 9.20 -17.43 -1.29
C LEU A 99 7.74 -16.95 -1.38
N ILE A 100 7.29 -16.51 -2.56
CA ILE A 100 5.92 -16.01 -2.76
C ILE A 100 4.95 -17.18 -2.90
N SER A 101 5.37 -18.29 -3.53
CA SER A 101 4.57 -19.52 -3.60
C SER A 101 4.25 -20.10 -2.21
N SER A 102 5.16 -19.94 -1.24
CA SER A 102 4.91 -20.33 0.15
C SER A 102 3.95 -19.38 0.89
N MET A 103 3.70 -18.19 0.34
CA MET A 103 2.83 -17.16 0.89
C MET A 103 1.44 -17.10 0.23
N THR A 104 1.15 -17.93 -0.78
CA THR A 104 -0.17 -17.98 -1.44
C THR A 104 -1.22 -18.59 -0.51
N ARG A 105 -1.68 -17.82 0.47
CA ARG A 105 -2.80 -18.20 1.33
C ARG A 105 -4.10 -17.74 0.66
N GLY A 106 -4.83 -18.67 0.02
CA GLY A 106 -6.17 -18.41 -0.51
C GLY A 106 -6.25 -17.96 -1.98
N GLY A 107 -5.32 -18.39 -2.85
CA GLY A 107 -5.45 -18.20 -4.30
C GLY A 107 -5.01 -16.83 -4.82
N LEU A 108 -4.11 -16.13 -4.12
CA LEU A 108 -3.43 -14.97 -4.70
C LEU A 108 -2.60 -15.42 -5.91
N LYS A 109 -3.00 -14.99 -7.10
CA LYS A 109 -2.26 -15.22 -8.34
C LYS A 109 -1.03 -14.29 -8.43
N PHE A 110 -0.03 -14.69 -9.20
CA PHE A 110 1.24 -13.98 -9.28
C PHE A 110 1.10 -12.67 -10.07
N PRO A 111 1.52 -11.52 -9.51
CA PRO A 111 1.48 -10.26 -10.24
C PRO A 111 2.53 -10.25 -11.36
N ARG A 112 2.24 -9.56 -12.47
CA ARG A 112 3.25 -9.23 -13.49
C ARG A 112 4.25 -8.19 -12.97
N GLU A 113 5.42 -8.13 -13.59
CA GLU A 113 6.54 -7.26 -13.21
C GLU A 113 6.14 -5.78 -13.13
N LEU A 114 5.34 -5.31 -14.09
CA LEU A 114 4.73 -3.98 -14.08
C LEU A 114 4.08 -3.62 -12.73
N VAL A 115 3.28 -4.54 -12.18
CA VAL A 115 2.57 -4.32 -10.92
C VAL A 115 3.56 -4.28 -9.76
N VAL A 116 4.56 -5.17 -9.77
CA VAL A 116 5.61 -5.20 -8.75
C VAL A 116 6.39 -3.89 -8.77
N ASN A 117 6.79 -3.41 -9.95
CA ASN A 117 7.48 -2.14 -10.16
C ASN A 117 6.63 -0.97 -9.67
N ALA A 118 5.34 -0.93 -10.00
CA ALA A 118 4.44 0.12 -9.51
C ALA A 118 4.33 0.16 -7.98
N VAL A 119 4.18 -1.00 -7.33
CA VAL A 119 4.13 -1.08 -5.86
C VAL A 119 5.48 -0.75 -5.23
N LEU A 120 6.58 -1.21 -5.80
CA LEU A 120 7.94 -0.93 -5.34
C LEU A 120 8.24 0.58 -5.38
N THR A 121 7.97 1.21 -6.52
CA THR A 121 8.13 2.66 -6.70
C THR A 121 7.26 3.42 -5.71
N THR A 122 6.02 2.99 -5.49
CA THR A 122 5.14 3.60 -4.46
C THR A 122 5.76 3.52 -3.06
N GLU A 123 6.37 2.39 -2.71
CA GLU A 123 7.05 2.23 -1.43
C GLU A 123 8.29 3.14 -1.30
N ILE A 124 9.11 3.22 -2.35
CA ILE A 124 10.29 4.08 -2.38
C ILE A 124 9.90 5.56 -2.22
N VAL A 125 8.91 6.01 -2.99
CA VAL A 125 8.40 7.39 -2.90
C VAL A 125 7.87 7.67 -1.50
N LEU A 126 7.10 6.76 -0.91
CA LEU A 126 6.62 6.92 0.46
C LEU A 126 7.77 7.04 1.47
N ASP A 127 8.83 6.23 1.35
CA ASP A 127 9.99 6.33 2.24
C ASP A 127 10.74 7.65 2.10
N LYS A 128 10.82 8.20 0.89
CA LYS A 128 11.38 9.55 0.66
C LYS A 128 10.50 10.63 1.25
N LEU A 129 9.19 10.54 1.09
CA LEU A 129 8.23 11.48 1.72
C LEU A 129 8.28 11.43 3.25
N ARG A 130 8.63 10.28 3.83
CA ARG A 130 8.83 10.10 5.27
C ARG A 130 10.20 10.55 5.77
N SER A 131 11.13 10.89 4.88
CA SER A 131 12.43 11.42 5.29
C SER A 131 12.26 12.76 6.00
N PRO A 132 13.20 13.17 6.88
CA PRO A 132 13.12 14.44 7.60
C PRO A 132 12.92 15.66 6.69
N ARG A 133 13.38 15.58 5.43
CA ARG A 133 13.23 16.62 4.41
C ARG A 133 11.77 16.93 4.10
N PHE A 134 10.92 15.92 3.96
CA PHE A 134 9.54 16.07 3.48
C PHE A 134 8.47 15.70 4.51
N ALA A 135 8.82 14.95 5.56
CA ALA A 135 7.86 14.37 6.50
C ALA A 135 6.89 15.39 7.10
N LYS A 136 7.39 16.55 7.55
CA LYS A 136 6.54 17.60 8.16
C LYS A 136 5.46 18.09 7.19
N GLN A 137 5.84 18.34 5.94
CA GLN A 137 4.93 18.81 4.90
C GLN A 137 3.96 17.71 4.51
N PHE A 138 4.47 16.50 4.24
CA PHE A 138 3.66 15.36 3.81
C PHE A 138 2.59 14.97 4.84
N PHE A 139 2.95 14.88 6.12
CA PHE A 139 1.99 14.49 7.17
C PHE A 139 0.98 15.60 7.51
N ALA A 140 1.27 16.85 7.19
CA ALA A 140 0.32 17.95 7.37
C ALA A 140 -0.78 17.98 6.28
N LEU A 141 -0.62 17.24 5.18
CA LEU A 141 -1.60 17.24 4.08
C LEU A 141 -2.85 16.42 4.44
N PRO A 142 -4.07 16.91 4.13
CA PRO A 142 -5.31 16.18 4.42
C PRO A 142 -5.54 14.96 3.52
N LYS A 143 -4.87 14.90 2.35
CA LYS A 143 -5.09 13.87 1.33
C LYS A 143 -3.79 13.18 0.91
N GLN A 144 -3.05 12.62 1.87
CA GLN A 144 -1.72 12.02 1.62
C GLN A 144 -1.74 10.92 0.57
N LYS A 145 -2.82 10.14 0.49
CA LYS A 145 -3.00 9.08 -0.51
C LYS A 145 -3.01 9.65 -1.92
N GLU A 146 -3.81 10.67 -2.18
CA GLU A 146 -3.96 11.26 -3.51
C GLU A 146 -2.64 11.88 -3.98
N VAL A 147 -1.92 12.52 -3.07
CA VAL A 147 -0.59 13.10 -3.34
C VAL A 147 0.43 12.01 -3.67
N LEU A 148 0.48 10.93 -2.89
CA LEU A 148 1.38 9.80 -3.15
C LEU A 148 1.09 9.16 -4.52
N VAL A 149 -0.19 8.93 -4.84
CA VAL A 149 -0.60 8.35 -6.13
C VAL A 149 -0.20 9.27 -7.28
N ALA A 150 -0.43 10.57 -7.16
CA ALA A 150 -0.11 11.54 -8.21
C ALA A 150 1.41 11.69 -8.42
N LEU A 151 2.22 11.70 -7.36
CA LEU A 151 3.69 11.71 -7.46
C LEU A 151 4.19 10.46 -8.18
N VAL A 152 3.68 9.29 -7.81
CA VAL A 152 4.10 8.02 -8.40
C VAL A 152 3.65 7.93 -9.86
N HIS A 153 2.45 8.41 -10.21
CA HIS A 153 2.03 8.53 -11.60
C HIS A 153 3.02 9.37 -12.41
N GLY A 154 3.43 10.54 -11.90
CA GLY A 154 4.40 11.39 -12.58
C GLY A 154 5.76 10.72 -12.85
N ILE A 155 6.15 9.73 -12.03
CA ILE A 155 7.42 9.00 -12.16
C ILE A 155 7.29 7.81 -13.12
N ILE A 156 6.12 7.14 -13.13
CA ILE A 156 5.88 5.91 -13.91
C ILE A 156 5.30 6.24 -15.30
N ASN A 157 5.12 7.52 -15.65
CA ASN A 157 4.22 7.97 -16.71
C ASN A 157 4.51 7.50 -18.15
N ASP A 158 5.58 6.74 -18.39
CA ASP A 158 5.93 6.14 -19.67
C ASP A 158 6.00 4.61 -19.57
N ASN A 159 4.88 3.98 -19.18
CA ASN A 159 4.78 2.52 -19.20
C ASN A 159 4.23 2.06 -20.56
N ASP A 160 5.15 1.85 -21.51
CA ASP A 160 4.88 1.25 -22.82
C ASP A 160 4.35 -0.21 -22.70
N ASP A 161 4.42 -0.79 -21.52
CA ASP A 161 4.00 -2.17 -21.24
C ASP A 161 2.47 -2.38 -21.20
N LEU A 162 1.68 -1.31 -21.26
CA LEU A 162 0.22 -1.40 -21.29
C LEU A 162 -0.37 -0.63 -22.47
N ASP A 163 -1.20 -1.32 -23.23
CA ASP A 163 -2.06 -0.74 -24.25
C ASP A 163 -3.49 -0.49 -23.74
N VAL A 164 -4.25 0.30 -24.49
CA VAL A 164 -5.69 0.45 -24.27
C VAL A 164 -6.35 -0.92 -24.46
N CYS A 165 -7.03 -1.40 -23.43
CA CYS A 165 -7.63 -2.75 -23.47
C CYS A 165 -8.88 -2.78 -24.36
N VAL A 166 -9.33 -3.98 -24.73
CA VAL A 166 -10.54 -4.19 -25.57
C VAL A 166 -11.84 -3.60 -24.99
N ASN A 167 -11.86 -3.31 -23.69
CA ASN A 167 -12.98 -2.68 -22.98
C ASN A 167 -12.78 -1.15 -22.82
N GLY A 168 -11.77 -0.55 -23.47
CA GLY A 168 -11.52 0.88 -23.47
C GLY A 168 -10.78 1.43 -22.24
N HIS A 169 -10.27 0.57 -21.34
CA HIS A 169 -9.50 1.05 -20.20
C HIS A 169 -8.12 1.51 -20.64
N THR A 170 -7.76 2.74 -20.29
CA THR A 170 -6.45 3.29 -20.62
C THR A 170 -5.37 2.81 -19.64
N PRO A 171 -4.09 2.79 -20.04
CA PRO A 171 -2.98 2.45 -19.15
C PRO A 171 -2.98 3.28 -17.86
N GLN A 172 -3.28 4.58 -17.97
CA GLN A 172 -3.34 5.49 -16.82
C GLN A 172 -4.45 5.09 -15.85
N GLN A 173 -5.61 4.67 -16.34
CA GLN A 173 -6.71 4.18 -15.49
C GLN A 173 -6.34 2.88 -14.77
N VAL A 174 -5.71 1.94 -15.49
CA VAL A 174 -5.28 0.65 -14.91
C VAL A 174 -4.24 0.87 -13.82
N ILE A 175 -3.20 1.66 -14.11
CA ILE A 175 -2.14 2.03 -13.16
C ILE A 175 -2.73 2.77 -11.95
N HIS A 176 -3.69 3.67 -12.16
CA HIS A 176 -4.33 4.39 -11.06
C HIS A 176 -4.95 3.45 -10.03
N TYR A 177 -5.66 2.41 -10.44
CA TYR A 177 -6.25 1.46 -9.50
C TYR A 177 -5.19 0.68 -8.72
N ILE A 178 -4.08 0.31 -9.35
CA ILE A 178 -2.95 -0.36 -8.72
C ILE A 178 -2.31 0.56 -7.67
N LEU A 179 -1.94 1.78 -8.07
CA LEU A 179 -1.31 2.77 -7.20
C LEU A 179 -2.22 3.16 -6.03
N SER A 180 -3.52 3.31 -6.28
CA SER A 180 -4.53 3.61 -5.27
C SER A 180 -4.61 2.50 -4.22
N ALA A 181 -4.55 1.23 -4.63
CA ALA A 181 -4.50 0.07 -3.73
C ALA A 181 -3.17 -0.02 -2.96
N ALA A 182 -2.05 0.25 -3.64
CA ALA A 182 -0.71 0.24 -3.04
C ALA A 182 -0.57 1.35 -1.98
N ALA A 183 -0.91 2.59 -2.32
CA ALA A 183 -0.88 3.73 -1.42
C ALA A 183 -1.74 3.49 -0.17
N ASN A 184 -2.97 2.99 -0.36
CA ASN A 184 -3.84 2.61 0.76
C ASN A 184 -3.17 1.56 1.66
N THR A 185 -2.60 0.51 1.08
CA THR A 185 -1.98 -0.58 1.84
C THR A 185 -0.77 -0.09 2.63
N LEU A 186 0.12 0.66 1.97
CA LEU A 186 1.36 1.17 2.56
C LEU A 186 1.09 2.21 3.65
N LEU A 187 0.17 3.16 3.44
CA LEU A 187 -0.20 4.16 4.44
C LEU A 187 -0.89 3.51 5.65
N ASN A 188 -1.77 2.54 5.42
CA ASN A 188 -2.39 1.79 6.51
C ASN A 188 -1.35 1.01 7.33
N ASN A 189 -0.39 0.37 6.66
CA ASN A 189 0.71 -0.34 7.32
C ASN A 189 1.61 0.62 8.11
N LEU A 190 1.86 1.83 7.57
CA LEU A 190 2.60 2.87 8.27
C LEU A 190 1.91 3.28 9.57
N CYS A 191 0.62 3.60 9.52
CA CYS A 191 -0.16 3.97 10.70
C CYS A 191 -0.19 2.83 11.73
N LYS A 192 -0.39 1.58 11.29
CA LYS A 192 -0.36 0.40 12.17
C LYS A 192 1.00 0.22 12.82
N ALA A 193 2.10 0.37 12.07
CA ALA A 193 3.45 0.25 12.60
C ALA A 193 3.74 1.33 13.67
N ALA A 194 3.34 2.58 13.41
CA ALA A 194 3.47 3.66 14.38
C ALA A 194 2.68 3.38 15.67
N ASN A 195 1.42 2.93 15.52
CA ASN A 195 0.56 2.60 16.65
C ASN A 195 1.09 1.41 17.47
N ASN A 196 1.59 0.37 16.79
CA ASN A 196 2.19 -0.80 17.45
C ASN A 196 3.44 -0.40 18.25
N LYS A 197 4.27 0.50 17.71
CA LYS A 197 5.43 1.04 18.43
C LYS A 197 5.00 1.77 19.71
N LEU A 198 4.04 2.68 19.61
CA LEU A 198 3.50 3.41 20.77
C LEU A 198 2.90 2.46 21.83
N ALA A 199 2.21 1.41 21.40
CA ALA A 199 1.67 0.40 22.31
C ALA A 199 2.80 -0.38 23.02
N SER A 200 3.85 -0.76 22.29
CA SER A 200 5.01 -1.46 22.85
C SER A 200 5.79 -0.59 23.85
N ASP A 201 5.93 0.71 23.57
CA ASP A 201 6.60 1.67 24.45
C ASP A 201 5.80 1.91 25.75
N LYS A 202 4.46 1.99 25.65
CA LYS A 202 3.59 2.06 26.83
C LYS A 202 3.68 0.79 27.68
N LEU A 203 3.72 -0.39 27.05
CA LEU A 203 3.88 -1.67 27.74
C LEU A 203 5.24 -1.78 28.44
N SER A 204 6.32 -1.35 27.78
CA SER A 204 7.68 -1.37 28.37
C SER A 204 7.80 -0.39 29.54
N ALA A 205 7.26 0.83 29.41
CA ALA A 205 7.20 1.81 30.49
C ALA A 205 6.39 1.31 31.70
N THR A 206 5.27 0.61 31.45
CA THR A 206 4.44 0.03 32.51
C THR A 206 5.16 -1.12 33.23
N LYS A 207 5.87 -1.98 32.48
CA LYS A 207 6.71 -3.04 33.05
C LYS A 207 7.87 -2.48 33.87
N ALA A 208 8.52 -1.40 33.40
CA ALA A 208 9.60 -0.72 34.12
C ALA A 208 9.09 -0.12 35.45
N LYS A 209 7.93 0.55 35.45
CA LYS A 209 7.28 1.06 36.67
C LYS A 209 6.96 -0.05 37.68
N ARG A 210 6.45 -1.20 37.21
CA ARG A 210 6.16 -2.37 38.07
C ARG A 210 7.43 -2.96 38.69
N LYS A 211 8.52 -3.06 37.93
CA LYS A 211 9.83 -3.53 38.45
C LYS A 211 10.42 -2.58 39.50
N LEU A 212 10.33 -1.26 39.29
CA LEU A 212 10.80 -0.29 40.27
C LEU A 212 10.02 -0.34 41.60
N ALA A 213 8.71 -0.63 41.53
CA ALA A 213 7.85 -0.76 42.70
C ALA A 213 8.15 -2.02 43.53
N THR A 214 8.66 -3.09 42.91
CA THR A 214 8.98 -4.37 43.58
C THR A 214 10.39 -4.42 44.17
N VAL A 215 11.27 -3.45 43.85
CA VAL A 215 12.62 -3.35 44.43
C VAL A 215 12.63 -2.42 45.67
N LYS A 216 11.53 -1.71 45.94
CA LYS A 216 11.37 -0.84 47.12
C LYS A 216 10.65 -1.51 48.30
N SER A 217 10.43 -2.83 48.25
CA SER A 217 9.84 -3.62 49.33
C SER A 217 10.88 -4.50 50.01
#